data_AF-Q4QJH4-F1
#
_entry.id   AF-Q4QJH4-F1
#
_cell.length_a   1.000
_cell.length_b   1.000
_cell.length_c   1.000
_cell.angle_alpha   90.00
_cell.angle_beta   90.00
_cell.angle_gamma   90.00
#
_symmetry.space_group_name_H-M   'P 1'
#
loop_
_entity.id
_entity.type
_entity.pdbx_description
1 polymer ?
#
loop_
_entity_poly.entity_id
_entity_poly.type
_entity_poly.pdbx_seq_one_letter_code
_entity_poly.pdbx_strand_id
1 'polypeptide(L)'
;MASAEASAASASRLCAELDALETTSLQRLPIDDARRVLDRLEDVDAQLCRSAGVAVPISDSSEGAAPCTATRGARPPVHDASMGTLKQLRSTFAAQLTISQQDALMRVLYACMASCASGVTTPTSEAASWAPTGAPNAHAPLSPAGVHRLYEWHAALHDAAGDGAVVRALMSR
;
A
#
# COMPACT_ATOMS: atom_id res chain seq x y z
N MET A 1 4.66 -7.02 -27.23
CA MET A 1 5.84 -6.25 -26.74
C MET A 1 5.45 -5.07 -25.85
N ALA A 2 4.42 -4.27 -26.19
CA ALA A 2 3.98 -3.12 -25.37
C ALA A 2 3.68 -3.39 -23.89
N SER A 3 3.20 -4.59 -23.53
CA SER A 3 2.83 -4.91 -22.14
C SER A 3 4.03 -5.13 -21.21
N ALA A 4 5.21 -5.46 -21.74
CA ALA A 4 6.43 -5.61 -20.95
C ALA A 4 7.14 -4.26 -20.72
N GLU A 5 7.04 -3.33 -21.67
CA GLU A 5 7.59 -1.97 -21.55
C GLU A 5 6.79 -1.12 -20.56
N ALA A 6 5.46 -1.19 -20.60
CA ALA A 6 4.60 -0.55 -19.60
C ALA A 6 4.79 -1.15 -18.20
N SER A 7 5.20 -2.41 -18.12
CA SER A 7 5.54 -3.09 -16.87
C SER A 7 6.83 -2.49 -16.28
N ALA A 8 7.94 -2.51 -17.02
CA ALA A 8 9.21 -1.95 -16.52
C ALA A 8 9.09 -0.47 -16.07
N ALA A 9 8.22 0.32 -16.72
CA ALA A 9 8.02 1.73 -16.43
C ALA A 9 7.45 2.03 -15.03
N SER A 10 6.51 1.22 -14.52
CA SER A 10 5.88 1.46 -13.21
C SER A 10 6.86 1.16 -12.07
N ALA A 11 7.54 0.02 -12.13
CA ALA A 11 8.61 -0.33 -11.18
C ALA A 11 9.75 0.70 -11.20
N SER A 12 10.24 1.11 -12.38
CA SER A 12 11.31 2.10 -12.47
C SER A 12 10.90 3.46 -11.90
N ARG A 13 9.64 3.85 -12.10
CA ARG A 13 9.11 5.11 -11.58
C ARG A 13 8.98 5.08 -10.07
N LEU A 14 8.52 3.97 -9.49
CA LEU A 14 8.50 3.78 -8.04
C LEU A 14 9.92 3.89 -7.47
N CYS A 15 10.90 3.18 -8.05
CA CYS A 15 12.28 3.27 -7.59
C CYS A 15 12.82 4.70 -7.62
N ALA A 16 12.55 5.46 -8.69
CA ALA A 16 12.97 6.86 -8.78
C ALA A 16 12.29 7.76 -7.71
N GLU A 17 11.02 7.52 -7.39
CA GLU A 17 10.34 8.23 -6.30
C GLU A 17 10.92 7.85 -4.93
N LEU A 18 11.29 6.58 -4.72
CA LEU A 18 11.96 6.13 -3.50
C LEU A 18 13.38 6.71 -3.35
N ASP A 19 14.14 6.78 -4.44
CA ASP A 19 15.48 7.38 -4.47
C ASP A 19 15.41 8.89 -4.17
N ALA A 20 14.39 9.59 -4.67
CA ALA A 20 14.16 11.00 -4.34
C ALA A 20 13.88 11.22 -2.83
N LEU A 21 13.34 10.20 -2.16
CA LEU A 21 13.02 10.22 -0.72
C LEU A 21 14.12 9.59 0.15
N GLU A 22 15.24 9.15 -0.43
CA GLU A 22 16.33 8.45 0.28
C GLU A 22 16.84 9.26 1.49
N THR A 23 17.01 10.57 1.30
CA THR A 23 17.56 11.49 2.32
C THR A 23 16.49 12.11 3.21
N THR A 24 15.20 11.86 2.92
CA THR A 24 14.09 12.44 3.68
C THR A 24 13.83 11.60 4.92
N SER A 25 13.93 12.22 6.10
CA SER A 25 13.66 11.54 7.36
C SER A 25 12.17 11.34 7.60
N LEU A 26 11.82 10.32 8.38
CA LEU A 26 10.43 9.93 8.63
C LEU A 26 9.58 11.09 9.18
N GLN A 27 10.16 11.89 10.07
CA GLN A 27 9.46 13.03 10.69
C GLN A 27 9.22 14.19 9.73
N ARG A 28 10.03 14.30 8.67
CA ARG A 28 9.95 15.37 7.67
C ARG A 28 9.27 14.94 6.38
N LEU A 29 8.94 13.65 6.25
CA LEU A 29 8.33 13.09 5.05
C LEU A 29 6.93 13.69 4.86
N PRO A 30 6.68 14.44 3.76
CA PRO A 30 5.36 14.98 3.48
C PRO A 30 4.37 13.84 3.24
N ILE A 31 3.21 13.90 3.89
CA ILE A 31 2.19 12.86 3.75
C ILE A 31 1.64 12.75 2.31
N ASP A 32 1.64 13.85 1.55
CA ASP A 32 1.26 13.84 0.13
C ASP A 32 2.24 13.04 -0.73
N ASP A 33 3.54 13.10 -0.44
CA ASP A 33 4.54 12.30 -1.15
C ASP A 33 4.43 10.84 -0.74
N ALA A 34 4.20 10.55 0.55
CA ALA A 34 3.97 9.18 1.02
C ALA A 34 2.72 8.54 0.38
N ARG A 35 1.62 9.29 0.27
CA ARG A 35 0.39 8.83 -0.39
C ARG A 35 0.59 8.62 -1.89
N ARG A 36 1.32 9.52 -2.55
CA ARG A 36 1.66 9.37 -3.97
C ARG A 36 2.43 8.06 -4.22
N VAL A 37 3.41 7.75 -3.38
CA VAL A 37 4.15 6.49 -3.45
C VAL A 37 3.22 5.29 -3.16
N LEU A 38 2.32 5.39 -2.18
CA LEU A 38 1.34 4.35 -1.89
C LEU A 38 0.39 4.08 -3.08
N ASP A 39 -0.06 5.13 -3.78
CA ASP A 39 -0.87 5.01 -4.99
C ASP A 39 -0.09 4.31 -6.11
N ARG A 40 1.22 4.55 -6.23
CA ARG A 40 2.09 3.86 -7.20
C ARG A 40 2.25 2.37 -6.91
N LEU A 41 2.13 1.95 -5.65
CA LEU A 41 2.16 0.52 -5.32
C LEU A 41 0.97 -0.23 -5.92
N GLU A 42 -0.14 0.45 -6.24
CA GLU A 42 -1.25 -0.14 -6.99
C GLU A 42 -0.84 -0.55 -8.41
N ASP A 43 -0.18 0.37 -9.11
CA ASP A 43 0.31 0.14 -10.47
C ASP A 43 1.31 -1.02 -10.48
N VAL A 44 2.14 -1.12 -9.43
CA VAL A 44 3.10 -2.21 -9.24
C VAL A 44 2.41 -3.53 -8.91
N ASP A 45 1.39 -3.56 -8.05
CA ASP A 45 0.62 -4.78 -7.78
C ASP A 45 -0.05 -5.31 -9.06
N ALA A 46 -0.70 -4.41 -9.82
CA ALA A 46 -1.31 -4.76 -11.10
C ALA A 46 -0.27 -5.24 -12.12
N GLN A 47 0.94 -4.69 -12.09
CA GLN A 47 2.06 -5.13 -12.90
C GLN A 47 2.55 -6.53 -12.50
N LEU A 48 2.80 -6.77 -11.21
CA LEU A 48 3.27 -8.04 -10.68
C LEU A 48 2.30 -9.16 -11.02
N CYS A 49 1.00 -8.96 -10.77
CA CYS A 49 -0.06 -9.88 -11.16
C CYS A 49 -0.03 -10.18 -12.67
N ARG A 50 0.03 -9.17 -13.54
CA ARG A 50 0.10 -9.36 -15.00
C ARG A 50 1.31 -10.15 -15.44
N SER A 51 2.48 -9.88 -14.87
CA SER A 51 3.73 -10.58 -15.20
C SER A 51 3.72 -12.05 -14.81
N ALA A 52 3.02 -12.39 -13.72
CA ALA A 52 2.85 -13.76 -13.25
C ALA A 52 1.66 -14.50 -13.89
N GLY A 53 0.87 -13.83 -14.76
CA GLY A 53 -0.36 -14.40 -15.32
C GLY A 53 -1.46 -14.61 -14.27
N VAL A 54 -1.42 -13.86 -13.18
CA VAL A 54 -2.37 -13.94 -12.05
C VAL A 54 -3.40 -12.82 -12.19
N ALA A 55 -4.66 -13.12 -11.90
CA ALA A 55 -5.69 -12.08 -11.83
C ALA A 55 -5.39 -11.10 -10.70
N VAL A 56 -5.46 -9.80 -10.96
CA VAL A 56 -5.37 -8.79 -9.90
C VAL A 56 -6.53 -9.04 -8.94
N PRO A 57 -6.29 -9.20 -7.63
CA PRO A 57 -7.38 -9.34 -6.68
C PRO A 57 -8.24 -8.08 -6.76
N ILE A 58 -9.49 -8.25 -7.18
CA ILE A 58 -10.49 -7.18 -7.16
C ILE A 58 -10.72 -6.90 -5.68
N SER A 59 -10.39 -5.68 -5.23
CA SER A 59 -10.79 -5.26 -3.88
C SER A 59 -12.31 -5.32 -3.82
N ASP A 60 -12.85 -6.25 -3.03
CA ASP A 60 -14.29 -6.39 -2.86
C ASP A 60 -14.87 -5.08 -2.30
N SER A 61 -15.41 -4.26 -3.20
CA SER A 61 -16.42 -3.29 -2.85
C SER A 61 -17.73 -4.05 -2.84
N SER A 62 -18.21 -4.40 -1.65
CA SER A 62 -19.57 -4.90 -1.48
C SER A 62 -20.15 -4.32 -0.19
N GLU A 63 -20.83 -3.20 -0.38
CA GLU A 63 -22.10 -2.89 0.27
C GLU A 63 -22.93 -4.15 0.51
N GLY A 64 -23.64 -4.18 1.64
CA GLY A 64 -24.31 -5.38 2.13
C GLY A 64 -25.39 -5.95 1.21
N ALA A 65 -25.49 -7.29 1.20
CA ALA A 65 -26.74 -8.01 1.00
C ALA A 65 -26.63 -9.45 1.56
N ALA A 66 -27.20 -9.64 2.77
CA ALA A 66 -28.03 -10.77 3.24
C ALA A 66 -27.60 -12.27 3.10
N PRO A 67 -28.18 -13.20 3.91
CA PRO A 67 -27.52 -14.43 4.35
C PRO A 67 -27.81 -15.70 3.52
N CYS A 68 -26.89 -16.67 3.68
CA CYS A 68 -27.00 -18.13 3.52
C CYS A 68 -27.99 -18.72 2.49
N THR A 69 -27.46 -19.31 1.41
CA THR A 69 -27.95 -20.61 0.91
C THR A 69 -26.78 -21.49 0.44
N ALA A 70 -26.61 -22.62 1.11
CA ALA A 70 -25.64 -23.66 0.74
C ALA A 70 -26.07 -24.33 -0.57
N THR A 71 -25.25 -24.22 -1.62
CA THR A 71 -25.30 -25.17 -2.75
C THR A 71 -23.93 -25.79 -2.95
N ARG A 72 -23.87 -27.09 -2.68
CA ARG A 72 -22.74 -27.99 -2.84
C ARG A 72 -22.30 -28.04 -4.31
N GLY A 73 -21.15 -27.45 -4.60
CA GLY A 73 -20.40 -27.60 -5.83
C GLY A 73 -18.99 -27.06 -5.58
N ALA A 74 -18.10 -27.90 -5.06
CA ALA A 74 -16.74 -27.51 -4.68
C ALA A 74 -15.93 -27.10 -5.92
N ARG A 75 -15.89 -25.80 -6.22
CA ARG A 75 -14.87 -25.16 -7.03
C ARG A 75 -13.69 -24.85 -6.09
N PRO A 76 -12.42 -25.09 -6.46
CA PRO A 76 -11.31 -24.94 -5.53
C PRO A 76 -11.16 -23.47 -5.07
N PRO A 77 -10.57 -23.23 -3.88
CA PRO A 77 -10.38 -21.88 -3.34
C PRO A 77 -9.26 -21.17 -4.12
N VAL A 78 -9.60 -20.58 -5.26
CA VAL A 78 -8.65 -19.81 -6.08
C VAL A 78 -8.21 -18.54 -5.34
N HIS A 79 -9.02 -18.04 -4.40
CA HIS A 79 -8.73 -16.82 -3.64
C HIS A 79 -7.55 -16.95 -2.66
N ASP A 80 -7.39 -18.08 -1.97
CA ASP A 80 -6.27 -18.28 -1.03
C ASP A 80 -4.92 -18.42 -1.77
N ALA A 81 -4.91 -19.16 -2.88
CA ALA A 81 -3.72 -19.31 -3.70
C ALA A 81 -3.30 -17.99 -4.37
N SER A 82 -4.27 -17.19 -4.83
CA SER A 82 -4.02 -15.89 -5.46
C SER A 82 -3.47 -14.85 -4.47
N MET A 83 -3.98 -14.81 -3.23
CA MET A 83 -3.42 -13.93 -2.19
C MET A 83 -2.00 -14.34 -1.80
N GLY A 84 -1.76 -15.65 -1.61
CA GLY A 84 -0.42 -16.15 -1.31
C GLY A 84 0.59 -15.83 -2.42
N THR A 85 0.14 -15.87 -3.68
CA THR A 85 0.97 -15.55 -4.84
C THR A 85 1.31 -14.06 -4.90
N LEU A 86 0.33 -13.16 -4.71
CA LEU A 86 0.62 -11.71 -4.70
C LEU A 86 1.52 -11.32 -3.53
N LYS A 87 1.32 -11.90 -2.33
CA LYS A 87 2.23 -11.70 -1.20
C LYS A 87 3.67 -12.07 -1.57
N GLN A 88 3.88 -13.23 -2.21
CA GLN A 88 5.20 -13.69 -2.64
C GLN A 88 5.81 -12.80 -3.74
N LEU A 89 4.99 -12.29 -4.66
CA LEU A 89 5.46 -11.37 -5.69
C LEU A 89 5.91 -10.04 -5.09
N ARG A 90 5.16 -9.49 -4.13
CA ARG A 90 5.52 -8.26 -3.41
C ARG A 90 6.82 -8.44 -2.62
N SER A 91 6.99 -9.55 -1.91
CA SER A 91 8.23 -9.79 -1.16
C SER A 91 9.43 -9.99 -2.08
N THR A 92 9.24 -10.69 -3.21
CA THR A 92 10.28 -10.84 -4.23
C THR A 92 10.67 -9.50 -4.84
N PHE A 93 9.70 -8.64 -5.14
CA PHE A 93 9.95 -7.29 -5.62
C PHE A 93 10.68 -6.44 -4.57
N ALA A 94 10.21 -6.45 -3.32
CA ALA A 94 10.84 -5.74 -2.22
C ALA A 94 12.31 -6.19 -1.99
N ALA A 95 12.61 -7.48 -2.17
CA ALA A 95 13.96 -8.01 -2.07
C ALA A 95 14.90 -7.55 -3.21
N GLN A 96 14.35 -7.09 -4.35
CA GLN A 96 15.12 -6.53 -5.46
C GLN A 96 15.43 -5.04 -5.30
N LEU A 97 14.74 -4.35 -4.39
CA LEU A 97 15.03 -2.96 -4.06
C LEU A 97 16.39 -2.82 -3.38
N THR A 98 17.05 -1.68 -3.57
CA THR A 98 18.25 -1.36 -2.80
C THR A 98 17.91 -1.16 -1.33
N ILE A 99 18.90 -1.28 -0.44
CA ILE A 99 18.69 -1.06 1.00
C ILE A 99 18.11 0.34 1.27
N SER A 100 18.63 1.36 0.56
CA SER A 100 18.13 2.73 0.65
C SER A 100 16.65 2.85 0.23
N GLN A 101 16.26 2.17 -0.86
CA GLN A 101 14.87 2.14 -1.34
C GLN A 101 13.94 1.41 -0.38
N GLN A 102 14.39 0.29 0.20
CA GLN A 102 13.65 -0.44 1.23
C GLN A 102 13.41 0.44 2.47
N ASP A 103 14.44 1.16 2.93
CA ASP A 103 14.33 2.05 4.09
C ASP A 103 13.40 3.24 3.77
N ALA A 104 13.48 3.82 2.58
CA ALA A 104 12.58 4.88 2.12
C ALA A 104 11.13 4.40 2.04
N LEU A 105 10.89 3.20 1.48
CA LEU A 105 9.57 2.60 1.39
C LEU A 105 9.01 2.29 2.79
N MET A 106 9.82 1.75 3.70
CA MET A 106 9.41 1.55 5.11
C MET A 106 8.97 2.87 5.76
N ARG A 107 9.71 3.96 5.53
CA ARG A 107 9.32 5.29 6.06
C ARG A 107 8.00 5.78 5.47
N VAL A 108 7.79 5.61 4.16
CA VAL A 108 6.52 5.93 3.49
C VAL A 108 5.36 5.16 4.13
N LEU A 109 5.50 3.86 4.33
CA LEU A 109 4.47 3.02 4.92
C LEU A 109 4.17 3.46 6.37
N TYR A 110 5.19 3.76 7.17
CA TYR A 110 5.01 4.30 8.53
C TYR A 110 4.32 5.66 8.56
N ALA A 111 4.67 6.58 7.66
CA ALA A 111 4.00 7.88 7.57
C ALA A 111 2.51 7.73 7.22
N CYS A 112 2.18 6.85 6.28
CA CYS A 112 0.80 6.52 5.93
C CYS A 112 0.04 5.88 7.11
N MET A 113 0.65 4.92 7.82
CA MET A 113 0.04 4.30 9.01
C MET A 113 -0.18 5.31 10.14
N ALA A 114 0.78 6.21 10.38
CA ALA A 114 0.65 7.28 11.37
C ALA A 114 -0.48 8.25 11.01
N SER A 115 -0.64 8.57 9.72
CA SER A 115 -1.76 9.38 9.22
C SER A 115 -3.11 8.70 9.45
N CYS A 116 -3.21 7.37 9.25
CA CYS A 116 -4.41 6.61 9.58
C CYS A 116 -4.73 6.63 11.08
N ALA A 117 -3.71 6.44 11.93
CA ALA A 117 -3.87 6.42 13.38
C ALA A 117 -4.24 7.79 13.96
N SER A 118 -3.85 8.89 13.31
CA SER A 118 -4.15 10.26 13.74
C SER A 118 -5.61 10.69 13.49
N GLY A 119 -6.44 9.85 12.86
CA GLY A 119 -7.90 10.00 12.94
C GLY A 119 -8.51 11.20 12.22
N VAL A 120 -8.08 11.55 11.00
CA VAL A 120 -8.98 12.26 10.05
C VAL A 120 -9.95 11.24 9.45
N THR A 121 -10.70 10.55 10.31
CA THR A 121 -11.68 9.53 9.95
C THR A 121 -12.97 9.86 10.67
N THR A 122 -13.70 10.85 10.14
CA THR A 122 -15.15 10.86 9.85
C THR A 122 -15.63 12.32 9.71
N PRO A 123 -16.23 12.74 8.58
CA PRO A 123 -17.44 13.53 8.68
C PRO A 123 -18.55 12.54 8.95
N THR A 124 -18.86 12.30 10.22
CA THR A 124 -20.17 11.75 10.56
C THR A 124 -21.16 12.79 10.04
N SER A 125 -21.97 12.41 9.06
CA SER A 125 -23.07 13.20 8.53
C SER A 125 -24.08 13.46 9.66
N GLU A 126 -23.80 14.41 10.55
CA GLU A 126 -24.71 15.11 11.49
C GLU A 126 -23.88 15.93 12.50
N ALA A 127 -23.12 16.93 12.05
CA ALA A 127 -22.62 18.00 12.91
C ALA A 127 -22.23 19.23 12.09
N ALA A 128 -23.18 19.72 11.29
CA ALA A 128 -23.08 21.07 10.72
C ALA A 128 -23.39 22.10 11.81
N SER A 129 -22.56 22.18 12.86
CA SER A 129 -22.51 23.36 13.70
C SER A 129 -21.26 23.40 14.59
N TRP A 130 -20.29 24.21 14.15
CA TRP A 130 -19.34 24.96 14.98
C TRP A 130 -18.07 24.19 15.41
N ALA A 131 -17.02 24.28 14.59
CA ALA A 131 -15.63 24.21 15.06
C ALA A 131 -14.71 25.03 14.13
N PRO A 132 -13.62 25.63 14.64
CA PRO A 132 -12.92 26.75 14.00
C PRO A 132 -12.08 26.32 12.80
N THR A 133 -12.16 27.14 11.75
CA THR A 133 -11.38 27.10 10.52
C THR A 133 -9.87 27.23 10.83
N GLY A 134 -9.17 26.12 11.06
CA GLY A 134 -7.75 26.18 11.44
C GLY A 134 -6.93 24.89 11.38
N ALA A 135 -7.38 23.83 10.71
CA ALA A 135 -6.54 22.67 10.42
C ALA A 135 -5.95 22.82 9.01
N PRO A 136 -4.63 23.08 8.85
CA PRO A 136 -4.00 23.05 7.53
C PRO A 136 -3.98 21.59 7.07
N ASN A 137 -4.64 21.31 5.95
CA ASN A 137 -4.63 20.04 5.23
C ASN A 137 -5.19 18.83 6.00
N ALA A 138 -6.52 18.81 6.18
CA ALA A 138 -7.22 17.56 6.46
C ALA A 138 -7.19 16.67 5.20
N HIS A 139 -6.17 15.82 5.08
CA HIS A 139 -6.10 14.87 3.97
C HIS A 139 -7.24 13.84 4.08
N ALA A 140 -7.89 13.51 2.96
CA ALA A 140 -8.98 12.54 2.95
C ALA A 140 -8.53 11.19 3.57
N PRO A 141 -9.36 10.52 4.37
CA PRO A 141 -9.00 9.21 4.92
C PRO A 141 -8.70 8.20 3.80
N LEU A 142 -7.76 7.29 4.05
CA LEU A 142 -7.54 6.16 3.16
C LEU A 142 -8.78 5.25 3.15
N SER A 143 -9.12 4.70 1.98
CA SER A 143 -10.20 3.72 1.88
C SER A 143 -9.83 2.44 2.64
N PRO A 144 -10.80 1.63 3.09
CA PRO A 144 -10.51 0.35 3.75
C PRO A 144 -9.60 -0.57 2.92
N ALA A 145 -9.78 -0.58 1.60
CA ALA A 145 -8.91 -1.31 0.67
C ALA A 145 -7.47 -0.74 0.63
N GLY A 146 -7.33 0.59 0.66
CA GLY A 146 -6.02 1.25 0.75
C GLY A 146 -5.29 0.96 2.05
N VAL A 147 -6.01 0.91 3.18
CA VAL A 147 -5.45 0.52 4.49
C VAL A 147 -5.03 -0.94 4.48
N HIS A 148 -5.84 -1.85 3.93
CA HIS A 148 -5.46 -3.25 3.82
C HIS A 148 -4.18 -3.42 2.99
N ARG A 149 -4.12 -2.80 1.81
CA ARG A 149 -2.95 -2.83 0.92
C ARG A 149 -1.69 -2.26 1.60
N LEU A 150 -1.83 -1.18 2.35
CA LEU A 150 -0.74 -0.59 3.14
C LEU A 150 -0.11 -1.63 4.08
N TYR A 151 -0.93 -2.40 4.80
CA TYR A 151 -0.43 -3.45 5.69
C TYR A 151 0.13 -4.66 4.94
N GLU A 152 -0.42 -5.02 3.78
CA GLU A 152 0.14 -6.09 2.95
C GLU A 152 1.53 -5.76 2.42
N TRP A 153 1.75 -4.52 1.96
CA TRP A 153 3.06 -4.05 1.52
C TRP A 153 4.05 -3.93 2.68
N HIS A 154 3.58 -3.49 3.86
CA HIS A 154 4.40 -3.51 5.08
C HIS A 154 4.85 -4.93 5.43
N ALA A 155 3.94 -5.90 5.42
CA ALA A 155 4.27 -7.30 5.70
C ALA A 155 5.25 -7.87 4.65
N ALA A 156 5.04 -7.58 3.36
CA ALA A 156 5.93 -8.04 2.30
C ALA A 156 7.34 -7.44 2.38
N LEU A 157 7.45 -6.15 2.73
CA LEU A 157 8.73 -5.49 2.91
C LEU A 157 9.45 -5.96 4.18
N HIS A 158 8.70 -6.22 5.26
CA HIS A 158 9.22 -6.83 6.48
C HIS A 158 9.75 -8.24 6.23
N ASP A 159 9.01 -9.08 5.50
CA ASP A 159 9.44 -10.42 5.10
C ASP A 159 10.74 -10.39 4.25
N ALA A 160 10.94 -9.34 3.44
CA ALA A 160 12.09 -9.21 2.54
C ALA A 160 13.33 -8.58 3.18
N ALA A 161 13.16 -7.53 3.98
CA ALA A 161 14.24 -6.72 4.52
C ALA A 161 14.53 -6.98 6.02
N GLY A 162 13.63 -7.70 6.69
CA GLY A 162 13.71 -8.03 8.11
C GLY A 162 13.60 -6.82 9.04
N ASP A 163 13.80 -7.08 10.33
CA ASP A 163 13.69 -6.06 11.39
C ASP A 163 14.70 -4.91 11.24
N GLY A 164 15.81 -5.15 10.53
CA GLY A 164 16.84 -4.13 10.28
C GLY A 164 16.30 -2.91 9.53
N ALA A 165 15.40 -3.12 8.55
CA ALA A 165 14.79 -2.02 7.80
C ALA A 165 13.80 -1.21 8.65
N VAL A 166 13.06 -1.88 9.54
CA VAL A 166 12.19 -1.20 10.52
C VAL A 166 13.02 -0.28 11.42
N VAL A 167 14.11 -0.81 11.99
CA VAL A 167 14.98 -0.04 12.90
C VAL A 167 15.60 1.15 12.16
N ARG A 168 16.14 0.95 10.95
CA ARG A 168 16.74 2.05 10.16
C ARG A 168 15.72 3.11 9.77
N ALA A 169 14.50 2.71 9.39
CA ALA A 169 13.42 3.64 9.08
C ALA A 169 13.03 4.50 10.30
N LEU A 170 12.90 3.89 11.48
CA LEU A 170 12.56 4.59 12.72
C LEU A 170 13.71 5.47 13.25
N MET A 171 14.96 5.09 12.99
CA MET A 171 16.16 5.83 13.40
C MET A 171 16.56 6.93 12.42
N SER A 172 15.86 7.07 11.30
CA SER A 172 16.08 8.13 10.32
C SER A 172 15.74 9.49 10.94
N ARG A 173 16.77 10.29 11.22
CA ARG A 173 16.69 11.63 11.83
C ARG A 173 16.83 12.72 10.77
#